data_AF-A0A820RWZ8-F1
#
_entry.id   AF-A0A820RWZ8-F1
#
_cell.length_a   1.000
_cell.length_b   1.000
_cell.length_c   1.000
_cell.angle_alpha   90.00
_cell.angle_beta   90.00
_cell.angle_gamma   90.00
#
_symmetry.space_group_name_H-M   'P 1'
#
loop_
_entity.id
_entity.type
_entity.pdbx_description
1 polymer ?
#
loop_
_entity_poly.entity_id
_entity_poly.type
_entity_poly.pdbx_seq_one_letter_code
_entity_poly.pdbx_strand_id
1 'polypeptide(L)'
;MVIADQYNHRIIQWKKIDTNGQVVAGGNGKGSGLNQLYVSTDVLIDKETDSLIICDQSNRRVVRWSRRSDTTQGDIVIDRIRCVGLAMDDQKYLYVSDDDKHEVTRYQLGDKTGTLVAGDNGQGDDLNQLNWPTDLFVDRQQTIYVSDSDNHRVMKWNKDAKEGIVVAGGLFVDILDTVYVSDTNNHRLVRWSQGAKQGTVIIGGNGEGAGANQFNTPVGIGIDLSTSYSCVGVFRHGKVEIIPNEEGNRITPSYVAFTDEEILIGDAAKNQVGMNPYNTVFNTQRLIGRKYSDETVQGDMKNWPFKVINEVGKPKIQVQYKHETKVFTPEEISSLILAKMKEIAETYLGQEVTGAIIAVPAYFNDAQRQATKDAATIAGLIALRITNAPTLAAIGYGVNKQLSSERSVLIFDLGGGTFNVSILTIEEGIYEVKSTAGDTHLGGEDFGKYPLRRKSHCRNEDRRIKDYRNNIHFGDLVFR
;
A
#
# COMPACT_ATOMS: atom_id res chain seq x y z
N MET A 1 17.52 -0.45 19.32
CA MET A 1 16.41 0.50 19.12
C MET A 1 16.30 1.34 20.38
N VAL A 2 16.14 2.67 20.27
CA VAL A 2 15.82 3.57 21.38
C VAL A 2 14.45 4.16 21.14
N ILE A 3 13.65 4.30 22.19
CA ILE A 3 12.27 4.82 22.11
C ILE A 3 12.05 5.78 23.27
N ALA A 4 11.41 6.91 22.98
CA ALA A 4 10.86 7.79 24.00
C ALA A 4 9.54 7.20 24.53
N ASP A 5 9.56 6.71 25.77
CA ASP A 5 8.38 6.18 26.46
C ASP A 5 7.64 7.36 27.12
N GLN A 6 6.98 8.16 26.26
CA GLN A 6 6.51 9.52 26.50
C GLN A 6 5.81 9.73 27.85
N TYR A 7 4.82 8.90 28.15
CA TYR A 7 4.00 9.03 29.36
C TYR A 7 4.60 8.35 30.60
N ASN A 8 5.66 7.56 30.43
CA ASN A 8 6.47 7.04 31.54
C ASN A 8 7.74 7.87 31.78
N HIS A 9 7.94 8.95 31.00
CA HIS A 9 8.98 9.96 31.20
C HIS A 9 10.41 9.39 31.24
N ARG A 10 10.70 8.52 30.27
CA ARG A 10 11.97 7.80 30.18
C ARG A 10 12.29 7.41 28.75
N ILE A 11 13.56 7.14 28.48
CA ILE A 11 14.02 6.52 27.23
C ILE A 11 14.36 5.06 27.50
N ILE A 12 13.85 4.17 26.66
CA ILE A 12 14.15 2.74 26.74
C ILE A 12 14.96 2.32 25.52
N GLN A 13 16.00 1.54 25.77
CA GLN A 13 16.80 0.89 24.75
C GLN A 13 16.56 -0.63 24.76
N TRP A 14 16.31 -1.18 23.58
CA TRP A 14 16.31 -2.64 23.33
C TRP A 14 17.53 -3.03 22.50
N LYS A 15 18.20 -4.10 22.94
CA LYS A 15 19.18 -4.83 22.12
C LYS A 15 18.44 -5.90 21.31
N LYS A 16 19.00 -6.26 20.15
CA LYS A 16 18.33 -7.02 19.07
C LYS A 16 17.76 -8.40 19.46
N ILE A 17 18.12 -8.92 20.63
CA ILE A 17 17.73 -10.25 21.13
C ILE A 17 17.03 -10.21 22.50
N ASP A 18 16.89 -9.02 23.09
CA ASP A 18 16.35 -8.87 24.44
C ASP A 18 14.84 -8.66 24.37
N THR A 19 14.09 -9.44 25.16
CA THR A 19 12.65 -9.23 25.36
C THR A 19 12.33 -8.11 26.35
N ASN A 20 13.33 -7.67 27.12
CA ASN A 20 13.23 -6.60 28.10
C ASN A 20 14.04 -5.37 27.67
N GLY A 21 13.44 -4.19 27.81
CA GLY A 21 14.12 -2.93 27.52
C GLY A 21 14.85 -2.39 28.75
N GLN A 22 15.99 -1.75 28.54
CA GLN A 22 16.75 -1.07 29.59
C GLN A 22 16.43 0.43 29.58
N VAL A 23 16.12 1.01 30.74
CA VAL A 23 16.03 2.48 30.87
C VAL A 23 17.42 3.07 30.71
N VAL A 24 17.59 3.96 29.74
CA VAL A 24 18.88 4.59 29.40
C VAL A 24 18.91 6.10 29.63
N ALA A 25 17.75 6.71 29.86
CA ALA A 25 17.62 8.10 30.32
C ALA A 25 16.28 8.30 31.02
N GLY A 26 16.21 9.23 31.97
CA GLY A 26 15.01 9.49 32.76
C GLY A 26 14.63 8.33 33.70
N GLY A 27 13.32 8.13 33.94
CA GLY A 27 12.82 7.07 34.81
C GLY A 27 12.85 7.38 36.31
N ASN A 28 13.29 8.58 36.71
CA ASN A 28 13.29 9.07 38.09
C ASN A 28 12.00 9.84 38.45
N GLY A 29 10.89 9.41 37.87
CA GLY A 29 9.60 10.11 37.95
C GLY A 29 9.51 11.36 37.07
N LYS A 30 8.30 11.89 36.97
CA LYS A 30 7.98 13.15 36.28
C LYS A 30 8.66 14.33 36.98
N GLY A 31 9.39 15.16 36.25
CA GLY A 31 9.89 16.43 36.78
C GLY A 31 10.86 17.15 35.85
N SER A 32 11.41 18.26 36.33
CA SER A 32 12.29 19.16 35.58
C SER A 32 13.77 19.03 35.96
N GLY A 33 14.10 18.14 36.91
CA GLY A 33 15.50 17.84 37.28
C GLY A 33 16.32 17.36 36.09
N LEU A 34 17.64 17.48 36.15
CA LEU A 34 18.54 17.01 35.08
C LEU A 34 18.54 15.48 34.93
N ASN A 35 18.12 14.76 35.97
CA ASN A 35 17.91 13.32 35.96
C ASN A 35 16.45 12.91 35.66
N GLN A 36 15.58 13.87 35.32
CA GLN A 36 14.15 13.65 35.06
C GLN A 36 13.77 14.13 33.67
N LEU A 37 12.72 13.52 33.10
CA LEU A 37 12.08 13.95 31.87
C LEU A 37 10.61 14.22 32.17
N TYR A 38 9.94 14.96 31.29
CA TYR A 38 8.51 15.20 31.33
C TYR A 38 7.94 15.28 29.92
N VAL A 39 7.21 14.22 29.54
CA VAL A 39 6.64 14.01 28.18
C VAL A 39 7.75 14.08 27.14
N SER A 40 8.65 13.09 27.15
CA SER A 40 9.67 12.99 26.10
C SER A 40 9.03 12.46 24.82
N THR A 41 9.03 13.24 23.75
CA THR A 41 8.29 12.89 22.51
C THR A 41 9.17 12.21 21.47
N ASP A 42 10.47 12.52 21.45
CA ASP A 42 11.39 11.97 20.47
C ASP A 42 12.83 11.85 21.00
N VAL A 43 13.62 10.96 20.40
CA VAL A 43 15.01 10.69 20.75
C VAL A 43 15.83 10.24 19.54
N LEU A 44 17.01 10.83 19.35
CA LEU A 44 18.00 10.39 18.37
C LEU A 44 19.33 10.00 19.04
N ILE A 45 20.08 9.13 18.38
CA ILE A 45 21.42 8.71 18.81
C ILE A 45 22.47 9.51 18.05
N ASP A 46 23.25 10.32 18.75
CA ASP A 46 24.51 10.83 18.23
C ASP A 46 25.61 9.78 18.42
N LYS A 47 25.95 9.10 17.32
CA LYS A 47 26.94 8.01 17.31
C LYS A 47 28.36 8.47 17.58
N GLU A 48 28.69 9.74 17.33
CA GLU A 48 30.05 10.25 17.52
C GLU A 48 30.35 10.53 18.98
N THR A 49 29.39 11.14 19.68
CA THR A 49 29.52 11.43 21.12
C THR A 49 28.99 10.31 22.00
N ASP A 50 28.44 9.25 21.39
CA ASP A 50 27.69 8.17 22.04
C ASP A 50 26.67 8.71 23.06
N SER A 51 25.85 9.65 22.60
CA SER A 51 24.85 10.34 23.43
C SER A 51 23.47 10.25 22.79
N LEU A 52 22.45 10.34 23.63
CA LEU A 52 21.07 10.53 23.22
C LEU A 52 20.81 12.04 23.14
N ILE A 53 20.10 12.49 22.11
CA ILE A 53 19.48 13.82 22.07
C ILE A 53 17.99 13.60 22.22
N ILE A 54 17.42 14.13 23.29
CA ILE A 54 16.08 13.82 23.76
C ILE A 54 15.27 15.10 23.73
N CYS A 55 14.12 15.05 23.10
CA CYS A 55 13.13 16.09 23.22
C CYS A 55 12.37 15.91 24.54
N ASP A 56 12.41 16.91 25.42
CA ASP A 56 11.74 16.93 26.72
C ASP A 56 10.64 18.01 26.70
N GLN A 57 9.58 17.72 25.94
CA GLN A 57 8.58 18.68 25.47
C GLN A 57 7.97 19.51 26.60
N SER A 58 7.48 18.88 27.67
CA SER A 58 6.77 19.61 28.74
C SER A 58 7.72 20.44 29.62
N ASN A 59 9.01 20.10 29.65
CA ASN A 59 10.04 20.94 30.27
C ASN A 59 10.59 22.01 29.31
N ARG A 60 10.05 22.08 28.08
CA ARG A 60 10.42 23.03 27.03
C ARG A 60 11.93 23.07 26.75
N ARG A 61 12.54 21.89 26.59
CA ARG A 61 13.99 21.76 26.38
C ARG A 61 14.34 20.53 25.54
N VAL A 62 15.52 20.58 24.93
CA VAL A 62 16.20 19.40 24.38
C VAL A 62 17.39 19.07 25.27
N VAL A 63 17.55 17.80 25.62
CA VAL A 63 18.56 17.30 26.55
C VAL A 63 19.52 16.37 25.82
N ARG A 64 20.82 16.52 26.05
CA ARG A 64 21.82 15.51 25.69
C ARG A 64 22.06 14.60 26.88
N TRP A 65 22.00 13.29 26.68
CA TRP A 65 22.25 12.31 27.72
C TRP A 65 23.33 11.33 27.27
N SER A 66 24.49 11.34 27.93
CA SER A 66 25.57 10.42 27.59
C SER A 66 25.18 8.98 27.91
N ARG A 67 25.52 8.03 27.03
CA ARG A 67 25.20 6.61 27.21
C ARG A 67 26.27 5.86 28.00
N ARG A 68 27.23 6.59 28.58
CA ARG A 68 28.23 6.04 29.48
C ARG A 68 27.57 5.53 30.76
N SER A 69 28.10 4.45 31.31
CA SER A 69 27.49 3.74 32.46
C SER A 69 27.42 4.54 33.76
N ASP A 70 28.20 5.61 33.88
CA ASP A 70 28.25 6.51 35.04
C ASP A 70 27.32 7.73 34.91
N THR A 71 26.65 7.91 33.76
CA THR A 71 25.80 9.07 33.50
C THR A 71 24.43 8.89 34.15
N THR A 72 24.10 9.78 35.09
CA THR A 72 22.83 9.75 35.84
C THR A 72 21.90 10.93 35.55
N GLN A 73 22.38 11.90 34.77
CA GLN A 73 21.66 13.12 34.40
C GLN A 73 22.07 13.58 33.00
N GLY A 74 21.19 14.31 32.33
CA GLY A 74 21.47 14.94 31.04
C GLY A 74 21.83 16.42 31.15
N ASP A 75 22.39 16.95 30.06
CA ASP A 75 22.74 18.36 29.89
C ASP A 75 21.73 19.05 28.96
N ILE A 76 21.26 20.23 29.33
CA ILE A 76 20.35 21.02 28.48
C ILE A 76 21.15 21.56 27.30
N VAL A 77 20.75 21.19 26.07
CA VAL A 77 21.37 21.68 24.84
C VAL A 77 20.57 22.79 24.18
N ILE A 78 19.24 22.77 24.31
CA ILE A 78 18.34 23.84 23.84
C ILE A 78 17.30 24.08 24.94
N ASP A 79 17.06 25.34 25.29
CA ASP A 79 16.02 25.76 26.24
C ASP A 79 14.91 26.56 25.53
N ARG A 80 13.76 26.71 26.21
CA ARG A 80 12.61 27.50 25.76
C ARG A 80 12.01 27.05 24.42
N ILE A 81 12.10 25.77 24.11
CA ILE A 81 11.55 25.16 22.90
C ILE A 81 10.54 24.10 23.26
N ARG A 82 9.33 24.15 22.72
CA ARG A 82 8.35 23.07 22.94
C ARG A 82 8.54 22.01 21.85
N CYS A 83 9.67 21.32 21.95
CA CYS A 83 10.09 20.38 20.91
C CYS A 83 9.07 19.22 20.77
N VAL A 84 8.91 18.66 19.57
CA VAL A 84 8.14 17.42 19.37
C VAL A 84 8.95 16.38 18.60
N GLY A 85 9.50 16.74 17.45
CA GLY A 85 10.36 15.90 16.61
C GLY A 85 11.79 16.41 16.52
N LEU A 86 12.73 15.51 16.26
CA LEU A 86 14.15 15.77 16.13
C LEU A 86 14.71 15.10 14.87
N ALA A 87 15.51 15.84 14.10
CA ALA A 87 16.35 15.26 13.05
C ALA A 87 17.77 15.81 13.11
N MET A 88 18.73 15.03 12.63
CA MET A 88 20.12 15.46 12.53
C MET A 88 20.66 15.13 11.14
N ASP A 89 21.27 16.12 10.48
CA ASP A 89 21.90 15.92 9.18
C ASP A 89 23.35 15.40 9.33
N ASP A 90 23.97 15.11 8.19
CA ASP A 90 25.36 14.66 8.09
C ASP A 90 26.38 15.74 8.45
N GLN A 91 25.96 17.01 8.53
CA GLN A 91 26.77 18.15 8.97
C GLN A 91 26.60 18.48 10.46
N LYS A 92 25.84 17.65 11.21
CA LYS A 92 25.58 17.81 12.65
C LYS A 92 24.72 19.00 13.02
N TYR A 93 23.92 19.51 12.07
CA TYR A 93 22.83 20.40 12.45
C TYR A 93 21.69 19.60 13.04
N LEU A 94 21.19 20.06 14.18
CA LEU A 94 20.00 19.54 14.84
C LEU A 94 18.79 20.36 14.39
N TYR A 95 17.78 19.69 13.86
CA TYR A 95 16.52 20.28 13.45
C TYR A 95 15.45 19.87 14.46
N VAL A 96 14.68 20.84 14.94
CA VAL A 96 13.69 20.64 16.00
C VAL A 96 12.38 21.25 15.56
N SER A 97 11.30 20.47 15.56
CA SER A 97 9.94 21.02 15.41
C SER A 97 9.45 21.55 16.74
N ASP A 98 8.86 22.75 16.74
CA ASP A 98 8.23 23.38 17.89
C ASP A 98 6.71 23.44 17.65
N ASP A 99 5.92 22.79 18.50
CA ASP A 99 4.45 22.78 18.38
C ASP A 99 3.77 24.02 18.95
N ASP A 100 4.43 24.80 19.81
CA ASP A 100 3.92 26.07 20.35
C ASP A 100 4.03 27.18 19.29
N LYS A 101 5.11 27.13 18.50
CA LYS A 101 5.40 28.13 17.47
C LYS A 101 5.01 27.70 16.07
N HIS A 102 4.71 26.41 15.87
CA HIS A 102 4.44 25.81 14.57
C HIS A 102 5.56 26.05 13.56
N GLU A 103 6.79 25.76 13.97
CA GLU A 103 7.97 26.01 13.15
C GLU A 103 9.00 24.88 13.26
N VAL A 104 9.93 24.83 12.32
CA VAL A 104 11.15 24.02 12.45
C VAL A 104 12.36 24.93 12.52
N THR A 105 13.16 24.74 13.56
CA THR A 105 14.38 25.50 13.78
C THR A 105 15.61 24.59 13.68
N ARG A 106 16.62 25.05 12.94
CA ARG A 106 17.92 24.39 12.79
C ARG A 106 18.94 25.00 13.75
N TYR A 107 19.66 24.16 14.48
CA TYR A 107 20.69 24.54 15.44
C TYR A 107 22.02 23.89 15.07
N GLN A 108 23.12 24.64 15.16
CA GLN A 108 24.43 24.00 15.31
C GLN A 108 24.49 23.42 16.73
N LEU A 109 24.97 22.20 16.86
CA LEU A 109 25.01 21.53 18.15
C LEU A 109 25.89 22.30 19.17
N GLY A 110 25.26 22.85 20.22
CA GLY A 110 25.91 23.69 21.23
C GLY A 110 25.54 25.18 21.17
N ASP A 111 24.92 25.62 20.08
CA ASP A 111 24.40 26.98 19.95
C ASP A 111 23.08 27.14 20.72
N LYS A 112 22.91 28.31 21.34
CA LYS A 112 21.66 28.69 22.03
C LYS A 112 20.61 29.29 21.09
N THR A 113 21.00 29.65 19.88
CA THR A 113 20.16 30.32 18.89
C THR A 113 20.13 29.49 17.62
N GLY A 114 18.94 29.26 17.09
CA GLY A 114 18.76 28.52 15.85
C GLY A 114 18.36 29.44 14.69
N THR A 115 18.36 28.87 13.49
CA THR A 115 17.86 29.48 12.25
C THR A 115 16.51 28.88 11.93
N LEU A 116 15.48 29.72 11.72
CA LEU A 116 14.17 29.27 11.22
C LEU A 116 14.34 28.70 9.81
N VAL A 117 13.82 27.49 9.58
CA VAL A 117 13.97 26.78 8.31
C VAL A 117 12.66 26.25 7.71
N ALA A 118 11.55 26.25 8.47
CA ALA A 118 10.20 26.00 7.97
C ALA A 118 9.14 26.59 8.92
N GLY A 119 7.98 27.01 8.40
CA GLY A 119 6.86 27.52 9.21
C GLY A 119 6.96 29.02 9.56
N ASP A 120 7.36 29.89 8.62
CA ASP A 120 7.37 31.32 8.88
C ASP A 120 5.93 31.89 8.92
N ASN A 121 5.64 32.76 9.90
CA ASN A 121 4.32 33.34 10.19
C ASN A 121 3.31 32.49 11.01
N GLY A 122 3.78 31.53 11.81
CA GLY A 122 2.97 30.89 12.85
C GLY A 122 1.94 29.89 12.32
N GLN A 123 0.91 29.62 13.13
CA GLN A 123 -0.11 28.61 12.83
C GLN A 123 -0.91 28.95 11.57
N GLY A 124 -0.97 28.04 10.61
CA GLY A 124 -1.86 28.14 9.46
C GLY A 124 -1.57 27.10 8.40
N ASP A 125 -2.27 27.19 7.28
CA ASP A 125 -2.24 26.22 6.18
C ASP A 125 -1.60 26.78 4.89
N ASP A 126 -1.11 28.02 4.91
CA ASP A 126 -0.32 28.56 3.80
C ASP A 126 0.97 27.74 3.57
N LEU A 127 1.57 27.86 2.39
CA LEU A 127 2.74 27.06 2.02
C LEU A 127 3.97 27.39 2.87
N ASN A 128 4.03 28.58 3.46
CA ASN A 128 5.07 28.98 4.37
C ASN A 128 4.75 28.71 5.86
N GLN A 129 3.51 28.31 6.18
CA GLN A 129 3.06 28.03 7.54
C GLN A 129 3.02 26.52 7.85
N LEU A 130 2.99 26.20 9.14
CA LEU A 130 2.71 24.85 9.65
C LEU A 130 1.59 24.94 10.69
N ASN A 131 0.95 23.82 10.97
CA ASN A 131 -0.06 23.65 11.99
C ASN A 131 0.16 22.33 12.75
N TRP A 132 0.64 22.48 13.97
CA TRP A 132 1.00 21.39 14.87
C TRP A 132 2.00 20.38 14.26
N PRO A 133 3.25 20.79 13.96
CA PRO A 133 4.25 19.89 13.40
C PRO A 133 4.71 18.84 14.42
N THR A 134 4.47 17.56 14.16
CA THR A 134 4.73 16.49 15.14
C THR A 134 6.00 15.69 14.91
N ASP A 135 6.54 15.69 13.69
CA ASP A 135 7.76 14.95 13.36
C ASP A 135 8.46 15.56 12.15
N LEU A 136 9.75 15.28 11.98
CA LEU A 136 10.53 15.76 10.84
C LEU A 136 11.65 14.81 10.41
N PHE A 137 12.02 14.90 9.14
CA PHE A 137 13.17 14.22 8.55
C PHE A 137 13.98 15.21 7.72
N VAL A 138 15.31 15.01 7.69
CA VAL A 138 16.22 15.82 6.87
C VAL A 138 17.10 14.91 6.04
N ASP A 139 17.14 15.15 4.72
CA ASP A 139 17.99 14.41 3.80
C ASP A 139 19.41 14.99 3.68
N ARG A 140 20.28 14.30 2.93
CA ARG A 140 21.68 14.71 2.69
C ARG A 140 21.80 16.04 1.92
N GLN A 141 20.73 16.55 1.32
CA GLN A 141 20.70 17.84 0.64
C GLN A 141 20.18 18.96 1.56
N GLN A 142 19.97 18.67 2.86
CA GLN A 142 19.32 19.57 3.83
C GLN A 142 17.90 19.93 3.42
N THR A 143 17.22 19.05 2.69
CA THR A 143 15.78 19.16 2.46
C THR A 143 15.06 18.64 3.70
N ILE A 144 14.12 19.44 4.19
CA ILE A 144 13.35 19.16 5.40
C ILE A 144 11.97 18.65 5.00
N TYR A 145 11.54 17.56 5.62
CA TYR A 145 10.20 17.01 5.49
C TYR A 145 9.54 17.08 6.86
N VAL A 146 8.38 17.73 6.95
CA VAL A 146 7.69 17.98 8.23
C VAL A 146 6.30 17.37 8.18
N SER A 147 5.95 16.56 9.17
CA SER A 147 4.57 16.12 9.38
C SER A 147 3.77 17.25 9.98
N ASP A 148 2.97 17.91 9.15
CA ASP A 148 2.12 19.04 9.48
C ASP A 148 0.72 18.51 9.83
N SER A 149 0.59 18.06 11.07
CA SER A 149 -0.39 17.04 11.46
C SER A 149 -1.82 17.55 11.50
N ASP A 150 -2.05 18.80 11.91
CA ASP A 150 -3.39 19.39 11.91
C ASP A 150 -3.82 19.85 10.52
N ASN A 151 -2.87 20.17 9.64
CA ASN A 151 -3.15 20.39 8.22
C ASN A 151 -3.22 19.09 7.40
N HIS A 152 -3.04 17.93 8.05
CA HIS A 152 -3.09 16.59 7.45
C HIS A 152 -2.17 16.42 6.23
N ARG A 153 -0.99 17.03 6.27
CA ARG A 153 -0.04 17.05 5.16
C ARG A 153 1.39 16.77 5.61
N VAL A 154 2.24 16.37 4.66
CA VAL A 154 3.70 16.43 4.81
C VAL A 154 4.21 17.50 3.89
N MET A 155 5.00 18.41 4.45
CA MET A 155 5.53 19.55 3.75
C MET A 155 7.04 19.40 3.59
N LYS A 156 7.53 19.65 2.37
CA LYS A 156 8.94 19.62 1.98
C LYS A 156 9.46 21.03 1.81
N TRP A 157 10.49 21.41 2.57
CA TRP A 157 11.27 22.62 2.34
C TRP A 157 12.63 22.24 1.78
N ASN A 158 12.95 22.75 0.58
CA ASN A 158 14.33 22.72 0.11
C ASN A 158 15.16 23.68 0.96
N LYS A 159 16.48 23.46 1.00
CA LYS A 159 17.41 24.35 1.68
C LYS A 159 17.18 25.82 1.29
N ASP A 160 17.05 26.68 2.30
CA ASP A 160 16.85 28.13 2.20
C ASP A 160 15.55 28.58 1.51
N ALA A 161 14.60 27.67 1.26
CA ALA A 161 13.28 28.00 0.70
C ALA A 161 12.45 28.86 1.67
N LYS A 162 11.67 29.80 1.12
CA LYS A 162 10.75 30.66 1.89
C LYS A 162 9.37 30.05 2.08
N GLU A 163 9.01 29.12 1.20
CA GLU A 163 7.77 28.36 1.27
C GLU A 163 8.07 26.89 1.05
N GLY A 164 7.22 26.06 1.64
CA GLY A 164 7.27 24.62 1.54
C GLY A 164 6.43 24.12 0.40
N ILE A 165 6.57 22.84 0.13
CA ILE A 165 5.86 22.15 -0.93
C ILE A 165 5.12 20.99 -0.29
N VAL A 166 3.80 20.91 -0.49
CA VAL A 166 3.02 19.76 -0.04
C VAL A 166 3.47 18.52 -0.82
N VAL A 167 4.06 17.55 -0.12
CA VAL A 167 4.58 16.30 -0.72
C VAL A 167 3.82 15.05 -0.27
N ALA A 168 2.99 15.16 0.77
CA ALA A 168 2.04 14.10 1.12
C ALA A 168 0.78 14.63 1.83
N GLY A 169 -0.25 13.81 1.80
CA GLY A 169 -1.54 13.89 2.49
C GLY A 169 -2.28 12.63 2.06
N GLY A 170 -2.27 11.57 2.89
CA GLY A 170 -2.58 10.19 2.49
C GLY A 170 -1.63 9.63 1.41
N LEU A 171 -0.77 8.67 1.76
CA LEU A 171 0.40 8.32 0.93
C LEU A 171 0.31 6.94 0.24
N PHE A 172 0.65 6.91 -1.06
CA PHE A 172 1.11 5.71 -1.75
C PHE A 172 2.25 6.03 -2.75
N VAL A 173 3.28 5.16 -2.84
CA VAL A 173 4.48 5.34 -3.70
C VAL A 173 4.59 4.17 -4.71
N ASP A 174 4.84 4.47 -5.99
CA ASP A 174 5.01 3.45 -7.04
C ASP A 174 6.47 2.99 -7.26
N ILE A 175 6.67 1.99 -8.14
CA ILE A 175 8.00 1.38 -8.44
C ILE A 175 8.94 2.26 -9.29
N LEU A 176 8.49 3.44 -9.72
CA LEU A 176 9.29 4.41 -10.47
C LEU A 176 9.56 5.66 -9.63
N ASP A 177 9.58 5.53 -8.30
CA ASP A 177 9.66 6.62 -7.33
C ASP A 177 8.63 7.74 -7.59
N THR A 178 7.48 7.39 -8.18
CA THR A 178 6.40 8.34 -8.41
C THR A 178 5.42 8.29 -7.24
N VAL A 179 5.28 9.40 -6.52
CA VAL A 179 4.40 9.54 -5.35
C VAL A 179 3.00 9.94 -5.81
N TYR A 180 1.97 9.23 -5.36
CA TYR A 180 0.56 9.57 -5.60
C TYR A 180 -0.05 10.00 -4.28
N VAL A 181 -0.59 11.22 -4.25
CA VAL A 181 -1.10 11.87 -3.04
C VAL A 181 -2.61 12.03 -3.18
N SER A 182 -3.37 11.40 -2.28
CA SER A 182 -4.81 11.65 -2.15
C SER A 182 -5.01 12.92 -1.32
N ASP A 183 -4.91 14.06 -1.98
CA ASP A 183 -5.07 15.39 -1.39
C ASP A 183 -6.54 15.61 -0.99
N THR A 184 -6.87 15.05 0.17
CA THR A 184 -8.22 14.76 0.66
C THR A 184 -9.01 16.03 0.89
N ASN A 185 -8.36 17.08 1.38
CA ASN A 185 -8.97 18.38 1.66
C ASN A 185 -9.06 19.28 0.42
N ASN A 186 -8.27 19.01 -0.62
CA ASN A 186 -8.40 19.71 -1.91
C ASN A 186 -9.17 18.90 -2.95
N HIS A 187 -9.80 17.79 -2.53
CA HIS A 187 -10.64 16.96 -3.37
C HIS A 187 -9.93 16.53 -4.67
N ARG A 188 -8.64 16.11 -4.58
CA ARG A 188 -7.84 15.75 -5.76
C ARG A 188 -6.84 14.64 -5.51
N LEU A 189 -6.39 14.01 -6.60
CA LEU A 189 -5.28 13.06 -6.63
C LEU A 189 -4.12 13.70 -7.40
N VAL A 190 -2.93 13.72 -6.80
CA VAL A 190 -1.75 14.40 -7.35
C VAL A 190 -0.62 13.40 -7.58
N ARG A 191 -0.06 13.36 -8.80
CA ARG A 191 1.12 12.56 -9.17
C ARG A 191 2.38 13.40 -9.05
N TRP A 192 3.40 12.85 -8.42
CA TRP A 192 4.73 13.42 -8.28
C TRP A 192 5.75 12.47 -8.88
N SER A 193 6.22 12.73 -10.10
CA SER A 193 7.26 11.91 -10.73
C SER A 193 8.62 12.15 -10.08
N GLN A 194 9.51 11.16 -10.15
CA GLN A 194 10.88 11.27 -9.63
C GLN A 194 11.59 12.51 -10.23
N GLY A 195 12.09 13.39 -9.36
CA GLY A 195 12.72 14.66 -9.75
C GLY A 195 11.76 15.81 -10.11
N ALA A 196 10.44 15.60 -10.04
CA ALA A 196 9.46 16.66 -10.25
C ALA A 196 9.50 17.67 -9.09
N LYS A 197 9.47 18.97 -9.44
CA LYS A 197 9.41 20.08 -8.46
C LYS A 197 7.98 20.45 -8.06
N GLN A 198 6.99 19.96 -8.79
CA GLN A 198 5.57 20.17 -8.56
C GLN A 198 4.77 18.92 -8.94
N GLY A 199 3.70 18.65 -8.21
CA GLY A 199 2.78 17.56 -8.48
C GLY A 199 1.85 17.89 -9.65
N THR A 200 1.63 16.93 -10.53
CA THR A 200 0.59 17.01 -11.57
C THR A 200 -0.72 16.56 -10.98
N VAL A 201 -1.73 17.42 -10.92
CA VAL A 201 -3.09 17.00 -10.58
C VAL A 201 -3.55 16.00 -11.65
N ILE A 202 -3.80 14.77 -11.23
CA ILE A 202 -4.21 13.69 -12.13
C ILE A 202 -5.71 13.76 -12.35
N ILE A 203 -6.46 14.06 -11.27
CA ILE A 203 -7.92 14.14 -11.24
C ILE A 203 -8.38 14.88 -9.98
N GLY A 204 -9.51 15.60 -10.05
CA GLY A 204 -10.09 16.39 -8.96
C GLY A 204 -9.59 17.85 -8.89
N GLY A 205 -9.85 18.54 -7.79
CA GLY A 205 -9.31 19.89 -7.50
C GLY A 205 -10.28 21.05 -7.64
N ASN A 206 -11.58 20.78 -7.83
CA ASN A 206 -12.62 21.79 -8.05
C ASN A 206 -13.64 21.88 -6.90
N GLY A 207 -13.19 21.61 -5.67
CA GLY A 207 -14.04 21.63 -4.46
C GLY A 207 -14.81 20.33 -4.22
N GLU A 208 -15.54 20.30 -3.10
CA GLU A 208 -16.43 19.19 -2.72
C GLU A 208 -17.63 19.13 -3.66
N GLY A 209 -17.95 17.95 -4.18
CA GLY A 209 -19.16 17.77 -4.98
C GLY A 209 -19.16 16.52 -5.86
N ALA A 210 -20.31 16.28 -6.51
CA ALA A 210 -20.57 15.11 -7.36
C ALA A 210 -20.20 15.34 -8.85
N GLY A 211 -19.57 16.46 -9.19
CA GLY A 211 -19.08 16.72 -10.54
C GLY A 211 -17.93 15.79 -10.92
N ALA A 212 -17.80 15.45 -12.21
CA ALA A 212 -16.76 14.55 -12.73
C ALA A 212 -15.29 15.01 -12.45
N ASN A 213 -15.12 16.21 -11.90
CA ASN A 213 -13.86 16.86 -11.55
C ASN A 213 -13.79 17.29 -10.06
N GLN A 214 -14.62 16.72 -9.19
CA GLN A 214 -14.73 16.97 -7.74
C GLN A 214 -14.66 15.64 -6.95
N PHE A 215 -14.24 15.67 -5.67
CA PHE A 215 -14.21 14.50 -4.77
C PHE A 215 -14.80 14.82 -3.39
N ASN A 216 -15.25 13.82 -2.63
CA ASN A 216 -15.61 13.96 -1.21
C ASN A 216 -15.05 12.75 -0.43
N THR A 217 -14.16 12.98 0.55
CA THR A 217 -13.55 11.95 1.43
C THR A 217 -13.14 10.63 0.74
N PRO A 218 -12.16 10.60 -0.17
CA PRO A 218 -11.84 9.41 -0.96
C PRO A 218 -11.32 8.25 -0.11
N VAL A 219 -11.94 7.07 -0.25
CA VAL A 219 -11.57 5.82 0.43
C VAL A 219 -11.02 4.84 -0.60
N GLY A 220 -9.86 4.25 -0.30
CA GLY A 220 -9.18 3.29 -1.16
C GLY A 220 -9.41 1.84 -0.71
N ILE A 221 -9.71 0.95 -1.65
CA ILE A 221 -9.81 -0.51 -1.44
C ILE A 221 -8.71 -1.27 -2.19
N GLY A 222 -8.42 -2.51 -1.78
CA GLY A 222 -7.61 -3.45 -2.53
C GLY A 222 -8.50 -4.49 -3.20
N ILE A 223 -8.34 -4.68 -4.51
CA ILE A 223 -9.08 -5.68 -5.27
C ILE A 223 -8.11 -6.67 -5.90
N ASP A 224 -8.34 -7.96 -5.67
CA ASP A 224 -7.75 -9.03 -6.46
C ASP A 224 -8.72 -9.39 -7.60
N LEU A 225 -8.43 -8.91 -8.80
CA LEU A 225 -9.20 -9.25 -10.00
C LEU A 225 -8.57 -10.47 -10.65
N SER A 226 -9.13 -11.64 -10.36
CA SER A 226 -8.57 -12.93 -10.77
C SER A 226 -9.50 -13.71 -11.71
N THR A 227 -8.96 -14.74 -12.37
CA THR A 227 -9.60 -15.40 -13.52
C THR A 227 -10.91 -16.12 -13.15
N SER A 228 -10.94 -16.82 -12.02
CA SER A 228 -12.11 -17.59 -11.57
C SER A 228 -12.90 -16.90 -10.44
N TYR A 229 -12.20 -16.23 -9.51
CA TYR A 229 -12.80 -15.51 -8.39
C TYR A 229 -12.07 -14.19 -8.18
N SER A 230 -12.77 -13.21 -7.64
CA SER A 230 -12.22 -11.93 -7.19
C SER A 230 -12.41 -11.77 -5.69
N CYS A 231 -11.55 -10.97 -5.05
CA CYS A 231 -11.70 -10.61 -3.65
C CYS A 231 -11.47 -9.12 -3.45
N VAL A 232 -12.07 -8.57 -2.39
CA VAL A 232 -11.93 -7.16 -2.02
C VAL A 232 -11.59 -7.05 -0.54
N GLY A 233 -10.66 -6.16 -0.23
CA GLY A 233 -10.20 -5.89 1.12
C GLY A 233 -9.98 -4.41 1.37
N VAL A 234 -9.97 -4.05 2.66
CA VAL A 234 -9.73 -2.68 3.12
C VAL A 234 -8.70 -2.70 4.24
N PHE A 235 -7.85 -1.67 4.31
CA PHE A 235 -6.97 -1.47 5.45
C PHE A 235 -7.60 -0.48 6.42
N ARG A 236 -8.05 -0.95 7.59
CA ARG A 236 -8.61 -0.11 8.67
C ARG A 236 -8.13 -0.61 10.02
N HIS A 237 -8.03 0.31 10.98
CA HIS A 237 -7.62 0.00 12.37
C HIS A 237 -6.28 -0.76 12.44
N GLY A 238 -5.33 -0.44 11.56
CA GLY A 238 -3.99 -1.04 11.55
C GLY A 238 -3.91 -2.48 11.01
N LYS A 239 -4.97 -3.01 10.38
CA LYS A 239 -4.99 -4.35 9.79
C LYS A 239 -5.74 -4.39 8.46
N VAL A 240 -5.47 -5.42 7.67
CA VAL A 240 -6.25 -5.75 6.46
C VAL A 240 -7.47 -6.56 6.87
N GLU A 241 -8.65 -6.14 6.39
CA GLU A 241 -9.91 -6.87 6.52
C GLU A 241 -10.39 -7.29 5.12
N ILE A 242 -10.64 -8.60 4.91
CA ILE A 242 -11.24 -9.11 3.69
C ILE A 242 -12.76 -9.05 3.84
N ILE A 243 -13.42 -8.38 2.90
CA ILE A 243 -14.83 -8.04 3.01
C ILE A 243 -15.67 -9.20 2.46
N PRO A 244 -16.61 -9.76 3.24
CA PRO A 244 -17.54 -10.75 2.73
C PRO A 244 -18.59 -10.10 1.81
N ASN A 245 -19.01 -10.83 0.77
CA ASN A 245 -20.12 -10.43 -0.08
C ASN A 245 -21.49 -10.65 0.61
N GLU A 246 -22.57 -10.35 -0.10
CA GLU A 246 -23.95 -10.49 0.40
C GLU A 246 -24.34 -11.92 0.82
N GLU A 247 -23.67 -12.95 0.29
CA GLU A 247 -23.85 -14.35 0.68
C GLU A 247 -22.94 -14.78 1.85
N GLY A 248 -22.08 -13.87 2.34
CA GLY A 248 -21.11 -14.13 3.40
C GLY A 248 -19.77 -14.70 2.91
N ASN A 249 -19.58 -14.84 1.59
CA ASN A 249 -18.36 -15.38 0.98
C ASN A 249 -17.27 -14.30 0.90
N ARG A 250 -16.03 -14.65 1.28
CA ARG A 250 -14.86 -13.73 1.17
C ARG A 250 -14.23 -13.65 -0.22
N ILE A 251 -14.71 -14.48 -1.14
CA ILE A 251 -14.33 -14.50 -2.54
C ILE A 251 -15.63 -14.56 -3.36
N THR A 252 -15.68 -13.80 -4.44
CA THR A 252 -16.85 -13.72 -5.32
C THR A 252 -16.47 -14.25 -6.70
N PRO A 253 -17.25 -15.15 -7.32
CA PRO A 253 -16.96 -15.64 -8.67
C PRO A 253 -16.78 -14.51 -9.69
N SER A 254 -15.77 -14.62 -10.57
CA SER A 254 -15.55 -13.70 -11.68
C SER A 254 -16.47 -14.03 -12.88
N TYR A 255 -17.78 -14.08 -12.62
CA TYR A 255 -18.82 -14.48 -13.56
C TYR A 255 -19.79 -13.33 -13.79
N VAL A 256 -20.22 -13.15 -15.04
CA VAL A 256 -21.26 -12.20 -15.44
C VAL A 256 -22.26 -12.92 -16.35
N ALA A 257 -23.53 -12.94 -15.97
CA ALA A 257 -24.59 -13.55 -16.77
C ALA A 257 -25.60 -12.51 -17.23
N PHE A 258 -25.96 -12.58 -18.50
CA PHE A 258 -26.96 -11.72 -19.11
C PHE A 258 -28.27 -12.51 -19.26
N THR A 259 -29.36 -11.96 -18.73
CA THR A 259 -30.70 -12.53 -18.85
C THR A 259 -31.63 -11.56 -19.59
N ASP A 260 -32.89 -11.94 -19.78
CA ASP A 260 -33.87 -11.04 -20.39
C ASP A 260 -34.31 -9.90 -19.45
N GLU A 261 -34.03 -10.01 -18.15
CA GLU A 261 -34.46 -9.05 -17.13
C GLU A 261 -33.29 -8.21 -16.63
N GLU A 262 -32.17 -8.86 -16.29
CA GLU A 262 -31.08 -8.25 -15.53
C GLU A 262 -29.70 -8.80 -15.88
N ILE A 263 -28.66 -8.16 -15.33
CA ILE A 263 -27.29 -8.65 -15.39
C ILE A 263 -26.95 -9.18 -14.01
N LEU A 264 -26.64 -10.47 -13.94
CA LEU A 264 -26.21 -11.13 -12.71
C LEU A 264 -24.68 -11.13 -12.66
N ILE A 265 -24.10 -10.93 -11.48
CA ILE A 265 -22.65 -10.92 -11.27
C ILE A 265 -22.34 -11.77 -10.04
N GLY A 266 -21.20 -12.46 -10.02
CA GLY A 266 -20.76 -13.22 -8.84
C GLY A 266 -21.47 -14.56 -8.68
N ASP A 267 -21.86 -14.87 -7.45
CA ASP A 267 -22.49 -16.14 -7.09
C ASP A 267 -23.78 -16.38 -7.87
N ALA A 268 -24.63 -15.36 -8.00
CA ALA A 268 -25.86 -15.42 -8.79
C ALA A 268 -25.60 -15.80 -10.27
N ALA A 269 -24.58 -15.22 -10.90
CA ALA A 269 -24.20 -15.55 -12.26
C ALA A 269 -23.65 -16.98 -12.39
N LYS A 270 -22.81 -17.40 -11.45
CA LYS A 270 -22.24 -18.74 -11.46
C LYS A 270 -23.29 -19.83 -11.25
N ASN A 271 -24.23 -19.62 -10.33
CA ASN A 271 -25.24 -20.61 -9.95
C ASN A 271 -26.17 -21.01 -11.12
N GLN A 272 -26.41 -20.09 -12.06
CA GLN A 272 -27.30 -20.32 -13.21
C GLN A 272 -26.59 -20.77 -14.51
N VAL A 273 -25.26 -20.93 -14.49
CA VAL A 273 -24.47 -21.23 -15.71
C VAL A 273 -24.93 -22.47 -16.46
N GLY A 274 -25.46 -23.48 -15.75
CA GLY A 274 -25.99 -24.71 -16.35
C GLY A 274 -27.27 -24.50 -17.18
N MET A 275 -28.04 -23.44 -16.91
CA MET A 275 -29.28 -23.11 -17.61
C MET A 275 -29.06 -22.08 -18.73
N ASN A 276 -28.05 -21.22 -18.60
CA ASN A 276 -27.76 -20.13 -19.55
C ASN A 276 -26.28 -20.06 -19.95
N PRO A 277 -25.68 -21.14 -20.48
CA PRO A 277 -24.24 -21.21 -20.69
C PRO A 277 -23.73 -20.22 -21.75
N TYR A 278 -24.54 -19.92 -22.77
CA TYR A 278 -24.13 -19.07 -23.90
C TYR A 278 -24.08 -17.58 -23.57
N ASN A 279 -24.78 -17.14 -22.52
CA ASN A 279 -24.82 -15.74 -22.07
C ASN A 279 -24.19 -15.57 -20.67
N THR A 280 -23.46 -16.57 -20.19
CA THR A 280 -22.71 -16.50 -18.93
C THR A 280 -21.23 -16.46 -19.23
N VAL A 281 -20.63 -15.30 -19.00
CA VAL A 281 -19.24 -14.99 -19.31
C VAL A 281 -18.37 -15.19 -18.07
N PHE A 282 -17.25 -15.87 -18.26
CA PHE A 282 -16.25 -16.16 -17.23
C PHE A 282 -14.85 -16.23 -17.88
N ASN A 283 -13.79 -16.26 -17.08
CA ASN A 283 -12.41 -16.27 -17.54
C ASN A 283 -12.03 -15.06 -18.43
N THR A 284 -12.73 -13.93 -18.28
CA THR A 284 -12.55 -12.69 -19.07
C THR A 284 -11.10 -12.16 -19.02
N GLN A 285 -10.39 -12.40 -17.91
CA GLN A 285 -8.98 -12.03 -17.74
C GLN A 285 -8.06 -12.70 -18.77
N ARG A 286 -8.48 -13.80 -19.41
CA ARG A 286 -7.74 -14.42 -20.51
C ARG A 286 -7.82 -13.61 -21.82
N LEU A 287 -8.85 -12.77 -21.98
CA LEU A 287 -9.09 -11.95 -23.17
C LEU A 287 -8.59 -10.51 -23.04
N ILE A 288 -8.59 -9.96 -21.82
CA ILE A 288 -8.31 -8.53 -21.59
C ILE A 288 -6.95 -8.12 -22.14
N GLY A 289 -6.92 -7.00 -22.89
CA GLY A 289 -5.70 -6.46 -23.52
C GLY A 289 -5.04 -7.31 -24.61
N ARG A 290 -5.68 -8.40 -25.06
CA ARG A 290 -5.18 -9.26 -26.15
C ARG A 290 -5.78 -8.92 -27.50
N LYS A 291 -5.15 -9.41 -28.56
CA LYS A 291 -5.72 -9.36 -29.92
C LYS A 291 -6.55 -10.62 -30.17
N TYR A 292 -7.57 -10.49 -31.02
CA TYR A 292 -8.41 -11.63 -31.39
C TYR A 292 -7.57 -12.75 -32.02
N SER A 293 -6.57 -12.37 -32.82
CA SER A 293 -5.68 -13.30 -33.53
C SER A 293 -4.65 -14.00 -32.65
N ASP A 294 -4.52 -13.65 -31.37
CA ASP A 294 -3.53 -14.28 -30.49
C ASP A 294 -3.83 -15.79 -30.36
N GLU A 295 -2.80 -16.63 -30.48
CA GLU A 295 -2.96 -18.09 -30.45
C GLU A 295 -3.63 -18.58 -29.16
N THR A 296 -3.32 -17.94 -28.04
CA THR A 296 -3.94 -18.19 -26.73
C THR A 296 -5.44 -17.92 -26.75
N VAL A 297 -5.87 -16.80 -27.35
CA VAL A 297 -7.29 -16.44 -27.51
C VAL A 297 -7.99 -17.46 -28.43
N GLN A 298 -7.38 -17.80 -29.56
CA GLN A 298 -7.92 -18.80 -30.49
C GLN A 298 -8.04 -20.20 -29.85
N GLY A 299 -7.11 -20.56 -28.96
CA GLY A 299 -7.17 -21.78 -28.17
C GLY A 299 -8.31 -21.75 -27.14
N ASP A 300 -8.40 -20.67 -26.37
CA ASP A 300 -9.40 -20.52 -25.30
C ASP A 300 -10.84 -20.50 -25.81
N MET A 301 -11.08 -19.85 -26.96
CA MET A 301 -12.39 -19.77 -27.60
C MET A 301 -13.02 -21.14 -27.91
N LYS A 302 -12.21 -22.20 -28.03
CA LYS A 302 -12.71 -23.57 -28.28
C LYS A 302 -13.34 -24.19 -27.03
N ASN A 303 -13.05 -23.66 -25.85
CA ASN A 303 -13.47 -24.19 -24.57
C ASN A 303 -14.61 -23.39 -23.94
N TRP A 304 -14.95 -22.23 -24.49
CA TRP A 304 -16.02 -21.39 -23.96
C TRP A 304 -17.35 -21.64 -24.66
N PRO A 305 -18.47 -21.68 -23.91
CA PRO A 305 -19.79 -21.76 -24.49
C PRO A 305 -20.22 -20.43 -25.13
N PHE A 306 -19.84 -19.29 -24.54
CA PHE A 306 -20.20 -17.97 -25.05
C PHE A 306 -19.41 -17.61 -26.31
N LYS A 307 -19.99 -16.75 -27.15
CA LYS A 307 -19.41 -16.39 -28.45
C LYS A 307 -18.42 -15.23 -28.30
N VAL A 308 -17.21 -15.39 -28.82
CA VAL A 308 -16.25 -14.29 -29.00
C VAL A 308 -16.15 -13.96 -30.49
N ILE A 309 -16.24 -12.69 -30.83
CA ILE A 309 -16.17 -12.17 -32.20
C ILE A 309 -14.95 -11.26 -32.38
N ASN A 310 -14.54 -11.09 -33.64
CA ASN A 310 -13.48 -10.16 -34.01
C ASN A 310 -14.10 -8.84 -34.45
N GLU A 311 -13.77 -7.76 -33.75
CA GLU A 311 -14.07 -6.40 -34.19
C GLU A 311 -12.77 -5.62 -34.33
N VAL A 312 -12.36 -5.36 -35.58
CA VAL A 312 -11.13 -4.61 -35.92
C VAL A 312 -9.89 -5.17 -35.20
N GLY A 313 -9.75 -6.50 -35.17
CA GLY A 313 -8.62 -7.19 -34.55
C GLY A 313 -8.72 -7.37 -33.03
N LYS A 314 -9.74 -6.83 -32.37
CA LYS A 314 -9.97 -6.98 -30.93
C LYS A 314 -11.04 -8.04 -30.65
N PRO A 315 -10.85 -8.89 -29.61
CA PRO A 315 -11.87 -9.83 -29.21
C PRO A 315 -12.99 -9.11 -28.47
N LYS A 316 -14.24 -9.42 -28.82
CA LYS A 316 -15.42 -8.98 -28.09
C LYS A 316 -16.36 -10.14 -27.80
N ILE A 317 -17.05 -10.08 -26.67
CA ILE A 317 -17.99 -11.11 -26.23
C ILE A 317 -19.39 -10.74 -26.72
N GLN A 318 -20.03 -11.64 -27.46
CA GLN A 318 -21.40 -11.47 -27.96
C GLN A 318 -22.36 -12.30 -27.11
N VAL A 319 -23.39 -11.66 -26.57
CA VAL A 319 -24.44 -12.28 -25.73
C VAL A 319 -25.83 -11.82 -26.16
N GLN A 320 -26.87 -12.54 -25.75
CA GLN A 320 -28.25 -12.04 -25.74
C GLN A 320 -28.53 -11.39 -24.39
N TYR A 321 -29.06 -10.17 -24.41
CA TYR A 321 -29.49 -9.43 -23.23
C TYR A 321 -30.76 -8.66 -23.58
N LYS A 322 -31.84 -8.85 -22.80
CA LYS A 322 -33.16 -8.25 -23.06
C LYS A 322 -33.66 -8.51 -24.50
N HIS A 323 -33.56 -9.76 -24.94
CA HIS A 323 -33.88 -10.19 -26.32
C HIS A 323 -33.11 -9.49 -27.46
N GLU A 324 -32.03 -8.76 -27.15
CA GLU A 324 -31.17 -8.12 -28.14
C GLU A 324 -29.77 -8.72 -28.12
N THR A 325 -29.15 -8.80 -29.30
CA THR A 325 -27.72 -9.15 -29.38
C THR A 325 -26.90 -7.96 -28.93
N LYS A 326 -26.14 -8.13 -27.86
CA LYS A 326 -25.17 -7.15 -27.36
C LYS A 326 -23.75 -7.67 -27.51
N VAL A 327 -22.82 -6.75 -27.64
CA VAL A 327 -21.41 -7.03 -27.81
C VAL A 327 -20.65 -6.19 -26.79
N PHE A 328 -19.82 -6.85 -25.99
CA PHE A 328 -19.03 -6.22 -24.93
C PHE A 328 -17.54 -6.48 -25.13
N THR A 329 -16.70 -5.51 -24.78
CA THR A 329 -15.27 -5.74 -24.68
C THR A 329 -14.93 -6.50 -23.38
N PRO A 330 -13.76 -7.17 -23.31
CA PRO A 330 -13.30 -7.79 -22.07
C PRO A 330 -13.18 -6.80 -20.90
N GLU A 331 -12.86 -5.53 -21.20
CA GLU A 331 -12.77 -4.45 -20.23
C GLU A 331 -14.15 -4.10 -19.66
N GLU A 332 -15.19 -4.04 -20.50
CA GLU A 332 -16.58 -3.82 -20.06
C GLU A 332 -17.07 -4.97 -19.17
N ILE A 333 -16.81 -6.22 -19.54
CA ILE A 333 -17.16 -7.37 -18.69
C ILE A 333 -16.39 -7.32 -17.35
N SER A 334 -15.09 -7.01 -17.37
CA SER A 334 -14.29 -6.90 -16.15
C SER A 334 -14.73 -5.71 -15.29
N SER A 335 -15.24 -4.64 -15.88
CA SER A 335 -15.78 -3.49 -15.16
C SER A 335 -17.02 -3.83 -14.34
N LEU A 336 -17.86 -4.75 -14.82
CA LEU A 336 -19.02 -5.24 -14.06
C LEU A 336 -18.57 -5.99 -12.80
N ILE A 337 -17.52 -6.82 -12.92
CA ILE A 337 -16.94 -7.52 -11.76
C ILE A 337 -16.33 -6.51 -10.77
N LEU A 338 -15.59 -5.51 -11.27
CA LEU A 338 -15.02 -4.46 -10.42
C LEU A 338 -16.09 -3.60 -9.75
N ALA A 339 -17.18 -3.28 -10.45
CA ALA A 339 -18.33 -2.56 -9.91
C ALA A 339 -19.00 -3.37 -8.78
N LYS A 340 -19.11 -4.70 -8.94
CA LYS A 340 -19.58 -5.56 -7.85
C LYS A 340 -18.63 -5.56 -6.65
N MET A 341 -17.31 -5.55 -6.86
CA MET A 341 -16.34 -5.46 -5.75
C MET A 341 -16.43 -4.12 -5.03
N LYS A 342 -16.64 -3.02 -5.78
CA LYS A 342 -16.93 -1.69 -5.25
C LYS A 342 -18.20 -1.71 -4.39
N GLU A 343 -19.31 -2.21 -4.92
CA GLU A 343 -20.60 -2.30 -4.21
C GLU A 343 -20.50 -3.08 -2.89
N ILE A 344 -19.80 -4.23 -2.89
CA ILE A 344 -19.54 -5.02 -1.69
C ILE A 344 -18.80 -4.19 -0.64
N ALA A 345 -17.76 -3.46 -1.06
CA ALA A 345 -16.99 -2.62 -0.16
C ALA A 345 -17.79 -1.41 0.36
N GLU A 346 -18.56 -0.74 -0.50
CA GLU A 346 -19.41 0.39 -0.13
C GLU A 346 -20.48 0.00 0.88
N THR A 347 -21.13 -1.16 0.66
CA THR A 347 -22.11 -1.73 1.58
C THR A 347 -21.48 -2.00 2.95
N TYR A 348 -20.27 -2.56 2.97
CA TYR A 348 -19.54 -2.85 4.21
C TYR A 348 -19.07 -1.59 4.94
N LEU A 349 -18.64 -0.57 4.20
CA LEU A 349 -18.03 0.65 4.73
C LEU A 349 -19.06 1.74 5.07
N GLY A 350 -20.27 1.68 4.49
CA GLY A 350 -21.33 2.68 4.65
C GLY A 350 -21.05 4.01 3.95
N GLN A 351 -20.16 4.03 2.96
CA GLN A 351 -19.72 5.22 2.23
C GLN A 351 -19.25 4.86 0.83
N GLU A 352 -19.21 5.85 -0.08
CA GLU A 352 -18.75 5.66 -1.46
C GLU A 352 -17.25 5.32 -1.53
N VAL A 353 -16.89 4.42 -2.43
CA VAL A 353 -15.51 4.02 -2.71
C VAL A 353 -15.10 4.54 -4.09
N THR A 354 -14.13 5.44 -4.10
CA THR A 354 -13.71 6.14 -5.33
C THR A 354 -12.40 5.62 -5.90
N GLY A 355 -11.56 4.96 -5.10
CA GLY A 355 -10.24 4.49 -5.51
C GLY A 355 -9.96 3.02 -5.18
N ALA A 356 -9.16 2.35 -6.01
CA ALA A 356 -8.72 0.99 -5.77
C ALA A 356 -7.28 0.72 -6.21
N ILE A 357 -6.56 -0.09 -5.44
CA ILE A 357 -5.37 -0.82 -5.92
C ILE A 357 -5.86 -2.15 -6.48
N ILE A 358 -5.51 -2.46 -7.73
CA ILE A 358 -5.99 -3.67 -8.42
C ILE A 358 -4.80 -4.59 -8.69
N ALA A 359 -4.90 -5.83 -8.21
CA ALA A 359 -3.91 -6.87 -8.43
C ALA A 359 -4.09 -7.51 -9.80
N VAL A 360 -3.00 -7.70 -10.54
CA VAL A 360 -2.94 -8.46 -11.79
C VAL A 360 -1.77 -9.44 -11.79
N PRO A 361 -1.77 -10.49 -12.62
CA PRO A 361 -0.63 -11.39 -12.75
C PRO A 361 0.64 -10.65 -13.15
N ALA A 362 1.80 -11.07 -12.62
CA ALA A 362 3.06 -10.39 -12.88
C ALA A 362 3.49 -10.43 -14.37
N TYR A 363 3.06 -11.45 -15.11
CA TYR A 363 3.32 -11.61 -16.54
C TYR A 363 2.44 -10.71 -17.44
N PHE A 364 1.50 -9.93 -16.89
CA PHE A 364 0.70 -9.00 -17.68
C PHE A 364 1.60 -7.94 -18.32
N ASN A 365 1.45 -7.77 -19.63
CA ASN A 365 2.10 -6.71 -20.39
C ASN A 365 1.36 -5.36 -20.24
N ASP A 366 1.93 -4.31 -20.82
CA ASP A 366 1.39 -2.95 -20.71
C ASP A 366 -0.04 -2.82 -21.27
N ALA A 367 -0.35 -3.50 -22.38
CA ALA A 367 -1.69 -3.46 -22.96
C ALA A 367 -2.74 -4.08 -22.03
N GLN A 368 -2.40 -5.18 -21.37
CA GLN A 368 -3.30 -5.86 -20.41
C GLN A 368 -3.46 -5.05 -19.11
N ARG A 369 -2.39 -4.40 -18.63
CA ARG A 369 -2.46 -3.50 -17.48
C ARG A 369 -3.31 -2.27 -17.78
N GLN A 370 -3.13 -1.67 -18.95
CA GLN A 370 -3.93 -0.53 -19.39
C GLN A 370 -5.40 -0.92 -19.54
N ALA A 371 -5.70 -2.05 -20.19
CA ALA A 371 -7.07 -2.54 -20.31
C ALA A 371 -7.74 -2.82 -18.95
N THR A 372 -6.98 -3.31 -17.96
CA THR A 372 -7.50 -3.48 -16.58
C THR A 372 -7.78 -2.12 -15.91
N LYS A 373 -6.94 -1.12 -16.15
CA LYS A 373 -7.17 0.26 -15.68
C LYS A 373 -8.38 0.90 -16.35
N ASP A 374 -8.61 0.63 -17.64
CA ASP A 374 -9.78 1.09 -18.37
C ASP A 374 -11.05 0.45 -17.79
N ALA A 375 -11.02 -0.86 -17.49
CA ALA A 375 -12.12 -1.55 -16.81
C ALA A 375 -12.45 -0.92 -15.43
N ALA A 376 -11.44 -0.55 -14.64
CA ALA A 376 -11.64 0.16 -13.39
C ALA A 376 -12.32 1.52 -13.59
N THR A 377 -11.89 2.26 -14.61
CA THR A 377 -12.47 3.57 -14.97
C THR A 377 -13.95 3.43 -15.34
N ILE A 378 -14.29 2.43 -16.15
CA ILE A 378 -15.69 2.13 -16.52
C ILE A 378 -16.52 1.76 -15.28
N ALA A 379 -15.93 1.07 -14.30
CA ALA A 379 -16.57 0.72 -13.03
C ALA A 379 -16.74 1.91 -12.05
N GLY A 380 -16.33 3.12 -12.44
CA GLY A 380 -16.35 4.29 -11.55
C GLY A 380 -15.33 4.20 -10.42
N LEU A 381 -14.21 3.51 -10.66
CA LEU A 381 -13.06 3.42 -9.76
C LEU A 381 -11.85 4.12 -10.37
N ILE A 382 -11.15 4.87 -9.53
CA ILE A 382 -9.81 5.36 -9.83
C ILE A 382 -8.84 4.23 -9.51
N ALA A 383 -8.24 3.62 -10.53
CA ALA A 383 -7.15 2.67 -10.32
C ALA A 383 -5.91 3.42 -9.82
N LEU A 384 -5.75 3.49 -8.50
CA LEU A 384 -4.61 4.08 -7.81
C LEU A 384 -3.31 3.41 -8.26
N ARG A 385 -3.36 2.08 -8.42
CA ARG A 385 -2.29 1.30 -9.03
C ARG A 385 -2.78 -0.02 -9.58
N ILE A 386 -2.14 -0.46 -10.66
CA ILE A 386 -2.16 -1.85 -11.10
C ILE A 386 -0.89 -2.52 -10.58
N THR A 387 -1.03 -3.43 -9.61
CA THR A 387 0.09 -4.05 -8.90
C THR A 387 0.17 -5.54 -9.22
N ASN A 388 1.39 -6.09 -9.18
CA ASN A 388 1.60 -7.52 -9.32
C ASN A 388 1.01 -8.25 -8.11
N ALA A 389 0.09 -9.17 -8.37
CA ALA A 389 -0.49 -10.02 -7.34
C ALA A 389 0.54 -10.79 -6.48
N PRO A 390 1.65 -11.35 -7.01
CA PRO A 390 2.65 -11.98 -6.16
C PRO A 390 3.37 -11.00 -5.22
N THR A 391 3.49 -9.71 -5.58
CA THR A 391 4.00 -8.67 -4.69
C THR A 391 3.05 -8.42 -3.52
N LEU A 392 1.74 -8.34 -3.79
CA LEU A 392 0.73 -8.18 -2.74
C LEU A 392 0.68 -9.40 -1.80
N ALA A 393 0.87 -10.61 -2.33
CA ALA A 393 0.99 -11.82 -1.51
C ALA A 393 2.20 -11.73 -0.56
N ALA A 394 3.36 -11.31 -1.06
CA ALA A 394 4.55 -11.12 -0.23
C ALA A 394 4.35 -10.05 0.87
N ILE A 395 3.64 -8.96 0.54
CA ILE A 395 3.26 -7.91 1.50
C ILE A 395 2.30 -8.48 2.56
N GLY A 396 1.25 -9.20 2.15
CA GLY A 396 0.24 -9.77 3.04
C GLY A 396 0.82 -10.80 4.02
N TYR A 397 1.81 -11.59 3.59
CA TYR A 397 2.52 -12.52 4.46
C TYR A 397 3.49 -11.85 5.44
N GLY A 398 3.66 -10.52 5.36
CA GLY A 398 4.49 -9.78 6.29
C GLY A 398 5.99 -10.03 6.09
N VAL A 399 6.43 -10.41 4.88
CA VAL A 399 7.86 -10.54 4.54
C VAL A 399 8.59 -9.17 4.55
N ASN A 400 7.87 -8.10 4.91
CA ASN A 400 8.36 -6.74 5.15
C ASN A 400 9.06 -6.55 6.52
N LYS A 401 9.01 -7.52 7.44
CA LYS A 401 9.50 -7.30 8.81
C LYS A 401 11.02 -7.42 8.92
N GLN A 402 11.71 -6.28 8.90
CA GLN A 402 13.09 -6.08 9.35
C GLN A 402 14.12 -7.04 8.75
N LEU A 403 14.18 -7.10 7.42
CA LEU A 403 15.23 -7.83 6.73
C LEU A 403 16.44 -6.92 6.56
N SER A 404 17.56 -7.28 7.21
CA SER A 404 18.85 -6.57 7.10
C SER A 404 19.69 -7.02 5.90
N SER A 405 19.14 -7.90 5.07
CA SER A 405 19.79 -8.48 3.90
C SER A 405 18.74 -8.85 2.86
N GLU A 406 19.10 -8.78 1.59
CA GLU A 406 18.27 -9.26 0.48
C GLU A 406 17.74 -10.68 0.77
N ARG A 407 16.44 -10.90 0.52
CA ARG A 407 15.83 -12.23 0.58
C ARG A 407 15.13 -12.56 -0.72
N SER A 408 15.35 -13.79 -1.18
CA SER A 408 14.57 -14.38 -2.26
C SER A 408 13.33 -15.08 -1.70
N VAL A 409 12.15 -14.66 -2.17
CA VAL A 409 10.85 -15.24 -1.85
C VAL A 409 10.29 -15.93 -3.08
N LEU A 410 9.82 -17.16 -2.90
CA LEU A 410 9.06 -17.86 -3.94
C LEU A 410 7.57 -17.75 -3.61
N ILE A 411 6.79 -17.21 -4.54
CA ILE A 411 5.33 -17.22 -4.50
C ILE A 411 4.86 -18.39 -5.35
N PHE A 412 4.13 -19.30 -4.73
CA PHE A 412 3.45 -20.41 -5.37
C PHE A 412 1.94 -20.13 -5.35
N ASP A 413 1.38 -19.82 -6.52
CA ASP A 413 -0.01 -19.40 -6.72
C ASP A 413 -0.72 -20.44 -7.59
N LEU A 414 -1.57 -21.26 -6.97
CA LEU A 414 -2.33 -22.30 -7.66
C LEU A 414 -3.83 -22.03 -7.51
N GLY A 415 -4.35 -21.22 -8.43
CA GLY A 415 -5.75 -20.79 -8.44
C GLY A 415 -6.71 -21.78 -9.10
N GLY A 416 -7.92 -21.29 -9.37
CA GLY A 416 -8.99 -22.05 -10.02
C GLY A 416 -8.65 -22.47 -11.45
N GLY A 417 -8.05 -21.57 -12.24
CA GLY A 417 -7.73 -21.83 -13.65
C GLY A 417 -6.29 -21.51 -14.06
N THR A 418 -5.43 -21.06 -13.14
CA THR A 418 -4.06 -20.66 -13.44
C THR A 418 -3.10 -21.13 -12.37
N PHE A 419 -1.91 -21.56 -12.79
CA PHE A 419 -0.80 -21.88 -11.93
C PHE A 419 0.36 -20.93 -12.24
N ASN A 420 0.80 -20.16 -11.25
CA ASN A 420 1.89 -19.21 -11.38
C ASN A 420 2.92 -19.40 -10.28
N VAL A 421 4.19 -19.36 -10.65
CA VAL A 421 5.33 -19.29 -9.74
C VAL A 421 6.09 -18.01 -10.02
N SER A 422 6.30 -17.21 -8.98
CA SER A 422 7.09 -15.98 -9.07
C SER A 422 8.22 -16.00 -8.06
N ILE A 423 9.43 -15.65 -8.46
CA ILE A 423 10.53 -15.40 -7.53
C ILE A 423 10.69 -13.89 -7.38
N LEU A 424 10.64 -13.40 -6.16
CA LEU A 424 10.88 -12.01 -5.81
C LEU A 424 12.17 -11.90 -5.01
N THR A 425 12.88 -10.79 -5.15
CA THR A 425 13.83 -10.35 -4.14
C THR A 425 13.22 -9.21 -3.33
N ILE A 426 13.50 -9.23 -2.03
CA ILE A 426 13.06 -8.22 -1.08
C ILE A 426 14.27 -7.66 -0.37
N GLU A 427 14.50 -6.36 -0.51
CA GLU A 427 15.58 -5.62 0.15
C GLU A 427 15.06 -4.24 0.57
N GLU A 428 15.21 -3.88 1.84
CA GLU A 428 14.80 -2.58 2.39
C GLU A 428 13.36 -2.14 2.04
N GLY A 429 12.44 -3.11 1.92
CA GLY A 429 11.03 -2.85 1.57
C GLY A 429 10.76 -2.71 0.06
N ILE A 430 11.79 -2.86 -0.78
CA ILE A 430 11.68 -2.93 -2.24
C ILE A 430 11.38 -4.39 -2.63
N TYR A 431 10.33 -4.60 -3.42
CA TYR A 431 9.93 -5.91 -3.92
C TYR A 431 10.14 -5.98 -5.43
N GLU A 432 11.13 -6.74 -5.87
CA GLU A 432 11.45 -6.89 -7.29
C GLU A 432 11.09 -8.30 -7.77
N VAL A 433 10.26 -8.41 -8.82
CA VAL A 433 9.98 -9.70 -9.45
C VAL A 433 11.16 -10.07 -10.35
N LYS A 434 11.91 -11.11 -9.99
CA LYS A 434 13.07 -11.59 -10.75
C LYS A 434 12.69 -12.54 -11.87
N SER A 435 11.72 -13.42 -11.62
CA SER A 435 11.24 -14.36 -12.63
C SER A 435 9.82 -14.79 -12.37
N THR A 436 9.13 -15.14 -13.45
CA THR A 436 7.78 -15.70 -13.43
C THR A 436 7.72 -16.88 -14.38
N ALA A 437 7.16 -17.99 -13.95
CA ALA A 437 6.85 -19.16 -14.76
C ALA A 437 5.49 -19.72 -14.33
N GLY A 438 4.95 -20.68 -15.07
CA GLY A 438 3.67 -21.27 -14.73
C GLY A 438 2.96 -21.86 -15.93
N ASP A 439 1.70 -22.23 -15.70
CA ASP A 439 0.77 -22.70 -16.70
C ASP A 439 -0.51 -21.89 -16.58
N THR A 440 -0.81 -21.11 -17.61
CA THR A 440 -2.00 -20.27 -17.64
C THR A 440 -3.29 -21.07 -17.74
N HIS A 441 -3.25 -22.39 -17.95
CA HIS A 441 -4.41 -23.26 -18.16
C HIS A 441 -4.45 -24.47 -17.23
N LEU A 442 -3.75 -24.38 -16.09
CA LEU A 442 -3.75 -25.40 -15.05
C LEU A 442 -4.32 -24.82 -13.75
N GLY A 443 -5.35 -25.44 -13.19
CA GLY A 443 -5.84 -25.07 -11.86
C GLY A 443 -6.82 -26.05 -11.24
N GLY A 444 -7.48 -25.62 -10.17
CA GLY A 444 -8.52 -26.38 -9.46
C GLY A 444 -9.63 -26.93 -10.36
N GLU A 445 -10.01 -26.20 -11.41
CA GLU A 445 -11.02 -26.59 -12.39
C GLU A 445 -10.62 -27.86 -13.16
N ASP A 446 -9.33 -28.10 -13.39
CA ASP A 446 -8.84 -29.29 -14.09
C ASP A 446 -8.78 -30.50 -13.17
N PHE A 447 -8.45 -30.30 -11.90
CA PHE A 447 -8.50 -31.38 -10.91
C PHE A 447 -9.93 -31.89 -10.72
N GLY A 448 -10.94 -31.02 -10.84
CA GLY A 448 -12.36 -31.39 -10.84
C GLY A 448 -12.79 -32.22 -12.05
N LYS A 449 -12.14 -32.08 -13.21
CA LYS A 449 -12.43 -32.85 -14.44
C LYS A 449 -11.89 -34.28 -14.42
N TYR A 450 -11.03 -34.63 -13.44
CA TYR A 450 -10.58 -36.00 -13.20
C TYR A 450 -11.39 -36.64 -12.06
N PRO A 451 -12.49 -37.34 -12.32
CA PRO A 451 -13.26 -37.96 -11.26
C PRO A 451 -12.45 -39.10 -10.64
N LEU A 452 -12.19 -39.03 -9.33
CA LEU A 452 -12.26 -40.15 -8.37
C LEU A 452 -11.65 -41.51 -8.75
N ARG A 453 -10.63 -41.59 -9.63
CA ARG A 453 -10.04 -42.88 -10.04
C ARG A 453 -8.99 -43.44 -9.06
N ARG A 454 -8.82 -42.84 -7.88
CA ARG A 454 -7.72 -43.17 -6.94
C ARG A 454 -8.09 -43.44 -5.48
N LYS A 455 -9.31 -43.91 -5.15
CA LYS A 455 -9.54 -44.46 -3.79
C LYS A 455 -8.68 -45.70 -3.46
N SER A 456 -8.04 -46.32 -4.45
CA SER A 456 -7.17 -47.49 -4.28
C SER A 456 -5.66 -47.22 -4.39
N HIS A 457 -5.22 -46.02 -4.82
CA HIS A 457 -3.78 -45.75 -5.06
C HIS A 457 -3.12 -44.86 -4.00
N CYS A 458 -3.89 -44.05 -3.27
CA CYS A 458 -3.33 -43.14 -2.25
C CYS A 458 -2.83 -43.83 -0.96
N ARG A 459 -2.99 -45.16 -0.79
CA ARG A 459 -2.41 -45.87 0.36
C ARG A 459 -0.93 -46.23 0.21
N ASN A 460 -0.34 -46.10 -0.98
CA ASN A 460 1.03 -46.56 -1.25
C ASN A 460 2.07 -45.45 -1.53
N GLU A 461 1.66 -44.18 -1.63
CA GLU A 461 2.59 -43.06 -1.95
C GLU A 461 3.03 -42.21 -0.73
N ASP A 462 2.49 -42.47 0.47
CA ASP A 462 2.92 -41.82 1.73
C ASP A 462 4.39 -42.13 2.14
N ARG A 463 5.10 -42.96 1.37
CA ARG A 463 6.51 -43.32 1.63
C ARG A 463 7.53 -42.62 0.73
N ARG A 464 7.16 -41.78 -0.23
CA ARG A 464 8.12 -41.13 -1.15
C ARG A 464 8.23 -39.60 -1.07
N ILE A 465 7.47 -38.95 -0.19
CA ILE A 465 7.67 -37.52 0.12
C ILE A 465 8.48 -37.40 1.42
N LYS A 466 9.75 -37.86 1.38
CA LYS A 466 10.73 -37.57 2.45
C LYS A 466 12.12 -37.16 1.95
N ASP A 467 12.39 -37.13 0.64
CA ASP A 467 13.77 -36.99 0.11
C ASP A 467 14.06 -35.76 -0.76
N TYR A 468 13.25 -34.70 -0.73
CA TYR A 468 13.58 -33.43 -1.42
C TYR A 468 13.71 -32.22 -0.46
N ARG A 469 14.32 -32.42 0.71
CA ARG A 469 14.60 -31.32 1.66
C ARG A 469 16.00 -30.73 1.60
N ASN A 470 16.91 -31.26 0.78
CA ASN A 470 18.34 -30.97 0.98
C ASN A 470 19.08 -30.24 -0.15
N ASN A 471 18.44 -29.67 -1.18
CA ASN A 471 19.22 -28.99 -2.24
C ASN A 471 18.60 -27.72 -2.87
N ILE A 472 17.65 -27.04 -2.22
CA ILE A 472 17.23 -25.70 -2.67
C ILE A 472 16.99 -24.81 -1.45
N HIS A 473 17.89 -23.86 -1.20
CA HIS A 473 17.72 -22.82 -0.18
C HIS A 473 16.87 -21.67 -0.75
N PHE A 474 15.54 -21.79 -0.69
CA PHE A 474 14.67 -20.62 -0.77
C PHE A 474 14.49 -20.04 0.64
N GLY A 475 14.60 -18.72 0.77
CA GLY A 475 14.56 -18.02 2.05
C GLY A 475 13.19 -18.09 2.73
N ASP A 476 12.11 -17.99 1.95
CA ASP A 476 10.72 -18.11 2.38
C ASP A 476 9.81 -18.56 1.20
N LEU A 477 8.81 -19.41 1.48
CA LEU A 477 7.80 -19.90 0.52
C LEU A 477 6.41 -19.37 0.90
N VAL A 478 5.74 -18.69 -0.02
CA VAL A 478 4.39 -18.15 0.15
C VAL A 478 3.42 -18.90 -0.74
N PHE A 479 2.32 -19.40 -0.16
CA PHE A 479 1.19 -19.95 -0.90
C PHE A 479 0.13 -18.88 -1.08
N ARG A 480 -0.35 -18.70 -2.31
CA ARG A 480 -1.48 -17.84 -2.63
C ARG A 480 -2.67 -18.67 -3.07
#